data_AF-A0A8K0SGA4-F1
#
_entry.id   AF-A0A8K0SGA4-F1
#
_cell.length_a   1.000
_cell.length_b   1.000
_cell.length_c   1.000
_cell.angle_alpha   90.00
_cell.angle_beta   90.00
_cell.angle_gamma   90.00
#
_symmetry.space_group_name_H-M   'P 1'
#
loop_
_entity.id
_entity.type
_entity.pdbx_description
1 polymer ?
#
loop_
_entity_poly.entity_id
_entity_poly.type
_entity_poly.pdbx_seq_one_letter_code
_entity_poly.pdbx_strand_id
1 'polypeptide(L)'
;MRLIIRPDHKTTSSYVAHYILDRIRTFNPTPENPFVLGLPTGSSPIGVYEILVQEYKAGRISFENVITFNMDEYINLPKSHPESYHSFMFRHFFSHVNVKPENVHILDGNAPDLDEECTKYEAKIKEVGGIELFFGGIGPDGHIAFNEPGSSLASRTRVKTLAMDTIRANSRFFGDDMSKVPQMALTVGIQTIMEAREVLIIATGASKSVALQKAIEGGVNHMWTLSCLQMHPYAAIVVDEDATLELQVKTVKYFKSIEKVGLGRGFEQKIPLRLRTWSLTSPPQTPDAKIMSPLLEDSLVELTPDNMSSRMDSWPKV
;
A
#
# COMPACT_ATOMS: atom_id res chain seq x y z
N MET A 1 10.87 -14.27 3.33
CA MET A 1 10.36 -13.81 2.03
C MET A 1 9.91 -14.99 1.17
N ARG A 2 8.81 -14.85 0.41
CA ARG A 2 8.39 -15.75 -0.69
C ARG A 2 8.56 -15.05 -2.04
N LEU A 3 8.87 -15.80 -3.10
CA LEU A 3 8.80 -15.35 -4.50
C LEU A 3 7.83 -16.26 -5.27
N ILE A 4 6.77 -15.69 -5.81
CA ILE A 4 5.68 -16.38 -6.48
C ILE A 4 5.72 -16.02 -7.96
N ILE A 5 6.20 -16.95 -8.79
CA ILE A 5 6.33 -16.74 -10.24
C ILE A 5 5.07 -17.25 -10.96
N ARG A 6 4.58 -16.49 -11.92
CA ARG A 6 3.39 -16.75 -12.75
C ARG A 6 3.75 -16.58 -14.24
N PRO A 7 2.99 -17.18 -15.18
CA PRO A 7 3.31 -17.09 -16.61
C PRO A 7 3.35 -15.66 -17.16
N ASP A 8 2.44 -14.78 -16.71
CA ASP A 8 2.20 -13.47 -17.32
C ASP A 8 1.63 -12.45 -16.31
N HIS A 9 1.53 -11.19 -16.72
CA HIS A 9 0.94 -10.11 -15.91
C HIS A 9 -0.49 -10.43 -15.45
N LYS A 10 -1.35 -11.02 -16.29
CA LYS A 10 -2.76 -11.32 -15.95
C LYS A 10 -2.88 -12.35 -14.81
N THR A 11 -2.08 -13.41 -14.87
CA THR A 11 -1.99 -14.47 -13.86
C THR A 11 -1.26 -14.00 -12.60
N THR A 12 -0.33 -13.05 -12.72
CA THR A 12 0.29 -12.33 -11.60
C THR A 12 -0.76 -11.50 -10.84
N SER A 13 -1.45 -10.60 -11.53
CA SER A 13 -2.48 -9.73 -10.92
C SER A 13 -3.67 -10.52 -10.37
N SER A 14 -4.07 -11.60 -11.03
CA SER A 14 -5.07 -12.53 -10.50
C SER A 14 -4.62 -13.18 -9.19
N TYR A 15 -3.37 -13.66 -9.09
CA TYR A 15 -2.87 -14.23 -7.84
C TYR A 15 -2.82 -13.19 -6.70
N VAL A 16 -2.36 -11.96 -7.00
CA VAL A 16 -2.33 -10.85 -6.03
C VAL A 16 -3.73 -10.47 -5.55
N ALA A 17 -4.70 -10.35 -6.46
CA ALA A 17 -6.08 -10.02 -6.11
C ALA A 17 -6.71 -11.09 -5.20
N HIS A 18 -6.60 -12.37 -5.56
CA HIS A 18 -7.09 -13.46 -4.73
C HIS A 18 -6.39 -13.50 -3.36
N TYR A 19 -5.08 -13.22 -3.30
CA TYR A 19 -4.37 -13.12 -2.03
C TYR A 19 -4.96 -12.03 -1.12
N ILE A 20 -5.19 -10.82 -1.64
CA ILE A 20 -5.80 -9.71 -0.88
C ILE A 20 -7.21 -10.09 -0.40
N LEU A 21 -8.04 -10.69 -1.28
CA LEU A 21 -9.40 -11.12 -0.94
C LEU A 21 -9.41 -12.20 0.14
N ASP A 22 -8.54 -13.20 0.04
CA ASP A 22 -8.46 -14.29 1.00
C ASP A 22 -7.85 -13.84 2.32
N ARG A 23 -6.98 -12.81 2.33
CA ARG A 23 -6.56 -12.12 3.55
C ARG A 23 -7.72 -11.40 4.25
N ILE A 24 -8.54 -10.64 3.51
CA ILE A 24 -9.71 -9.96 4.08
C ILE A 24 -10.73 -10.99 4.60
N ARG A 25 -11.05 -12.04 3.82
CA ARG A 25 -11.93 -13.15 4.23
C ARG A 25 -11.43 -13.86 5.49
N THR A 26 -10.12 -14.16 5.58
CA THR A 26 -9.48 -14.85 6.71
C THR A 26 -9.25 -13.95 7.93
N PHE A 27 -9.43 -12.64 7.79
CA PHE A 27 -9.44 -11.69 8.90
C PHE A 27 -10.87 -11.44 9.41
N ASN A 28 -11.87 -11.50 8.53
CA ASN A 28 -13.29 -11.29 8.82
C ASN A 28 -13.55 -9.96 9.56
N PRO A 29 -13.32 -8.81 8.90
CA PRO A 29 -13.32 -7.51 9.56
C PRO A 29 -14.73 -7.05 9.99
N THR A 30 -14.79 -6.48 11.19
CA THR A 30 -15.98 -5.85 11.78
C THR A 30 -15.74 -4.34 11.97
N PRO A 31 -16.73 -3.51 12.30
CA PRO A 31 -16.52 -2.08 12.57
C PRO A 31 -15.51 -1.83 13.71
N GLU A 32 -15.44 -2.73 14.70
CA GLU A 32 -14.58 -2.67 15.87
C GLU A 32 -13.18 -3.26 15.62
N ASN A 33 -13.04 -4.07 14.57
CA ASN A 33 -11.78 -4.69 14.14
C ASN A 33 -11.71 -4.68 12.60
N PRO A 34 -11.40 -3.53 11.99
CA PRO A 34 -11.32 -3.37 10.54
C PRO A 34 -10.04 -3.97 9.96
N PHE A 35 -10.05 -4.31 8.66
CA PHE A 35 -8.86 -4.75 7.95
C PHE A 35 -8.12 -3.55 7.37
N VAL A 36 -6.86 -3.33 7.77
CA VAL A 36 -6.08 -2.17 7.34
C VAL A 36 -5.17 -2.54 6.16
N LEU A 37 -5.39 -1.92 5.00
CA LEU A 37 -4.80 -2.26 3.70
C LEU A 37 -3.99 -1.09 3.12
N GLY A 38 -2.67 -1.24 3.03
CA GLY A 38 -1.81 -0.31 2.29
C GLY A 38 -1.93 -0.55 0.78
N LEU A 39 -2.02 0.52 -0.04
CA LEU A 39 -2.32 0.46 -1.47
C LEU A 39 -1.35 1.27 -2.36
N PRO A 40 -0.93 0.74 -3.54
CA PRO A 40 -0.07 1.44 -4.50
C PRO A 40 -0.83 1.99 -5.71
N THR A 41 -0.24 2.92 -6.45
CA THR A 41 -0.77 3.41 -7.74
C THR A 41 0.05 2.89 -8.93
N GLY A 42 -0.12 3.48 -10.11
CA GLY A 42 0.62 3.12 -11.32
C GLY A 42 0.04 1.93 -12.08
N SER A 43 0.78 1.43 -13.08
CA SER A 43 0.22 0.48 -14.06
C SER A 43 0.08 -0.97 -13.58
N SER A 44 0.95 -1.45 -12.70
CA SER A 44 0.94 -2.85 -12.23
C SER A 44 -0.28 -3.23 -11.38
N PRO A 45 -0.81 -2.40 -10.45
CA PRO A 45 -1.99 -2.78 -9.66
C PRO A 45 -3.33 -2.66 -10.40
N ILE A 46 -3.41 -2.11 -11.62
CA ILE A 46 -4.70 -1.89 -12.31
C ILE A 46 -5.48 -3.21 -12.48
N GLY A 47 -4.83 -4.25 -13.01
CA GLY A 47 -5.44 -5.58 -13.17
C GLY A 47 -5.71 -6.31 -11.84
N VAL A 48 -5.20 -5.80 -10.71
CA VAL A 48 -5.58 -6.26 -9.36
C VAL A 48 -6.89 -5.60 -8.96
N TYR A 49 -6.98 -4.27 -9.07
CA TYR A 49 -8.20 -3.52 -8.76
C TYR A 49 -9.40 -3.97 -9.59
N GLU A 50 -9.22 -4.23 -10.89
CA GLU A 50 -10.27 -4.80 -11.75
C GLU A 50 -10.90 -6.08 -11.18
N ILE A 51 -10.07 -6.98 -10.62
CA ILE A 51 -10.52 -8.25 -10.06
C ILE A 51 -11.14 -8.06 -8.67
N LEU A 52 -10.59 -7.18 -7.83
CA LEU A 52 -11.21 -6.81 -6.54
C LEU A 52 -12.63 -6.22 -6.75
N VAL A 53 -12.80 -5.38 -7.77
CA VAL A 53 -14.08 -4.79 -8.17
C VAL A 53 -15.05 -5.84 -8.72
N GLN A 54 -14.57 -6.80 -9.52
CA GLN A 54 -15.40 -7.91 -10.03
C GLN A 54 -15.89 -8.82 -8.90
N GLU A 55 -15.03 -9.15 -7.93
CA GLU A 55 -15.37 -9.98 -6.78
C GLU A 55 -16.37 -9.29 -5.83
N TYR A 56 -16.24 -7.98 -5.63
CA TYR A 56 -17.24 -7.19 -4.90
C TYR A 56 -18.59 -7.14 -5.64
N LYS A 57 -18.58 -6.81 -6.93
CA LYS A 57 -19.81 -6.74 -7.74
C LYS A 57 -20.51 -8.09 -7.91
N ALA A 58 -19.81 -9.19 -7.67
CA ALA A 58 -20.35 -10.54 -7.61
C ALA A 58 -20.72 -11.02 -6.19
N GLY A 59 -20.69 -10.15 -5.18
CA GLY A 59 -21.08 -10.44 -3.80
C GLY A 59 -20.12 -11.34 -3.02
N ARG A 60 -18.88 -11.53 -3.48
CA ARG A 60 -17.90 -12.47 -2.88
C ARG A 60 -16.92 -11.80 -1.90
N ILE A 61 -17.06 -10.49 -1.68
CA ILE A 61 -16.29 -9.71 -0.70
C ILE A 61 -17.07 -8.43 -0.34
N SER A 62 -16.80 -7.85 0.83
CA SER A 62 -17.22 -6.51 1.22
C SER A 62 -15.98 -5.69 1.62
N PHE A 63 -15.94 -4.42 1.25
CA PHE A 63 -14.91 -3.46 1.64
C PHE A 63 -15.38 -2.49 2.74
N GLU A 64 -16.58 -2.72 3.30
CA GLU A 64 -17.20 -1.83 4.28
C GLU A 64 -16.35 -1.59 5.54
N ASN A 65 -15.73 -2.66 6.05
CA ASN A 65 -14.88 -2.65 7.24
C ASN A 65 -13.39 -2.72 6.85
N VAL A 66 -13.02 -2.17 5.69
CA VAL A 66 -11.63 -2.04 5.25
C VAL A 66 -11.22 -0.57 5.38
N ILE A 67 -10.07 -0.32 5.99
CA ILE A 67 -9.41 0.99 6.04
C ILE A 67 -8.22 0.96 5.08
N THR A 68 -8.08 1.98 4.24
CA THR A 68 -7.04 2.02 3.20
C THR A 68 -6.07 3.18 3.39
N PHE A 69 -4.78 2.92 3.20
CA PHE A 69 -3.73 3.94 3.18
C PHE A 69 -2.95 3.85 1.87
N ASN A 70 -2.98 4.90 1.07
CA ASN A 70 -2.15 4.99 -0.13
C ASN A 70 -0.67 5.27 0.18
N MET A 71 0.23 4.85 -0.72
CA MET A 71 1.67 5.06 -0.59
C MET A 71 2.13 6.52 -0.72
N ASP A 72 1.44 7.31 -1.54
CA ASP A 72 1.94 8.60 -2.01
C ASP A 72 0.84 9.48 -2.65
N GLU A 73 1.14 10.77 -2.82
CA GLU A 73 0.45 11.72 -3.69
C GLU A 73 1.42 12.83 -4.13
N TYR A 74 1.22 13.41 -5.32
CA TYR A 74 2.03 14.53 -5.82
C TYR A 74 1.77 15.84 -5.08
N ILE A 75 2.84 16.61 -4.83
CA ILE A 75 2.73 17.94 -4.21
C ILE A 75 2.30 18.98 -5.26
N ASN A 76 1.42 19.91 -4.86
CA ASN A 76 0.85 20.99 -5.69
C ASN A 76 0.09 20.50 -6.94
N LEU A 77 -0.41 19.25 -6.94
CA LEU A 77 -1.29 18.74 -7.99
C LEU A 77 -2.73 18.67 -7.45
N PRO A 78 -3.73 19.30 -8.11
CA PRO A 78 -5.11 19.27 -7.61
C PRO A 78 -5.67 17.85 -7.50
N LYS A 79 -6.39 17.56 -6.41
CA LYS A 79 -7.07 16.26 -6.14
C LYS A 79 -8.08 15.83 -7.22
N SER A 80 -8.50 16.77 -8.07
CA SER A 80 -9.38 16.57 -9.24
C SER A 80 -8.63 16.43 -10.57
N HIS A 81 -7.30 16.61 -10.60
CA HIS A 81 -6.49 16.40 -11.79
C HIS A 81 -6.52 14.89 -12.16
N PRO A 82 -6.71 14.51 -13.43
CA PRO A 82 -6.90 13.10 -13.82
C PRO A 82 -5.78 12.14 -13.37
N GLU A 83 -4.55 12.65 -13.32
CA GLU A 83 -3.34 11.89 -12.94
C GLU A 83 -2.81 12.23 -11.54
N SER A 84 -3.64 12.83 -10.67
CA SER A 84 -3.44 12.74 -9.22
C SER A 84 -3.69 11.31 -8.74
N TYR A 85 -3.02 10.90 -7.66
CA TYR A 85 -3.19 9.55 -7.11
C TYR A 85 -4.55 9.39 -6.43
N HIS A 86 -5.14 10.49 -5.94
CA HIS A 86 -6.55 10.61 -5.61
C HIS A 86 -7.45 10.23 -6.80
N SER A 87 -7.38 10.94 -7.94
CA SER A 87 -8.16 10.59 -9.14
C SER A 87 -7.91 9.17 -9.63
N PHE A 88 -6.65 8.69 -9.60
CA PHE A 88 -6.31 7.32 -9.97
C PHE A 88 -7.07 6.29 -9.11
N MET A 89 -7.07 6.45 -7.79
CA MET A 89 -7.70 5.50 -6.87
C MET A 89 -9.23 5.50 -6.98
N PHE A 90 -9.84 6.68 -7.14
CA PHE A 90 -11.28 6.77 -7.41
C PHE A 90 -11.66 6.25 -8.80
N ARG A 91 -10.81 6.45 -9.83
CA ARG A 91 -10.99 5.93 -11.21
C ARG A 91 -10.94 4.41 -11.28
N HIS A 92 -10.03 3.76 -10.55
CA HIS A 92 -9.78 2.32 -10.68
C HIS A 92 -10.42 1.45 -9.59
N PHE A 93 -10.68 1.99 -8.39
CA PHE A 93 -11.09 1.16 -7.24
C PHE A 93 -12.21 1.76 -6.40
N PHE A 94 -11.99 2.89 -5.72
CA PHE A 94 -12.88 3.33 -4.63
C PHE A 94 -14.32 3.66 -5.07
N SER A 95 -14.52 4.23 -6.28
CA SER A 95 -15.87 4.49 -6.82
C SER A 95 -16.67 3.24 -7.21
N HIS A 96 -16.09 2.04 -7.06
CA HIS A 96 -16.66 0.78 -7.54
C HIS A 96 -16.90 -0.26 -6.45
N VAL A 97 -16.57 0.05 -5.18
CA VAL A 97 -16.71 -0.82 -4.01
C VAL A 97 -17.38 -0.07 -2.85
N ASN A 98 -17.87 -0.79 -1.84
CA ASN A 98 -18.50 -0.20 -0.65
C ASN A 98 -17.52 0.21 0.46
N VAL A 99 -16.32 0.70 0.10
CA VAL A 99 -15.42 1.31 1.10
C VAL A 99 -16.03 2.62 1.59
N LYS A 100 -15.97 2.88 2.90
CA LYS A 100 -16.51 4.12 3.48
C LYS A 100 -15.55 5.29 3.22
N PRO A 101 -16.01 6.50 2.85
CA PRO A 101 -15.12 7.64 2.59
C PRO A 101 -14.20 7.97 3.77
N GLU A 102 -14.70 7.88 4.99
CA GLU A 102 -13.94 8.10 6.23
C GLU A 102 -12.85 7.06 6.51
N ASN A 103 -12.91 5.91 5.82
CA ASN A 103 -11.92 4.83 5.87
C ASN A 103 -10.86 4.93 4.76
N VAL A 104 -10.94 5.94 3.87
CA VAL A 104 -9.98 6.14 2.78
C VAL A 104 -8.97 7.22 3.16
N HIS A 105 -7.69 6.86 3.19
CA HIS A 105 -6.59 7.77 3.51
C HIS A 105 -5.60 7.84 2.33
N ILE A 106 -5.42 9.06 1.82
CA ILE A 106 -4.44 9.44 0.80
C ILE A 106 -3.78 10.73 1.31
N LEU A 107 -2.46 10.83 1.19
CA LEU A 107 -1.68 12.00 1.61
C LEU A 107 -2.14 13.27 0.89
N ASP A 108 -2.34 14.37 1.62
CA ASP A 108 -2.72 15.64 1.00
C ASP A 108 -1.51 16.44 0.50
N GLY A 109 -1.10 16.20 -0.75
CA GLY A 109 -0.05 16.95 -1.43
C GLY A 109 -0.31 18.46 -1.62
N ASN A 110 -1.46 18.99 -1.18
CA ASN A 110 -1.80 20.41 -1.20
C ASN A 110 -2.01 20.98 0.23
N ALA A 111 -1.66 20.23 1.28
CA ALA A 111 -1.74 20.69 2.66
C ALA A 111 -0.86 21.94 2.92
N PRO A 112 -1.29 22.88 3.79
CA PRO A 112 -0.54 24.10 4.08
C PRO A 112 0.74 23.84 4.89
N ASP A 113 0.80 22.74 5.63
CA ASP A 113 2.01 22.20 6.25
C ASP A 113 2.14 20.72 5.86
N LEU A 114 3.18 20.43 5.07
CA LEU A 114 3.42 19.11 4.50
C LEU A 114 4.09 18.15 5.50
N ASP A 115 4.82 18.67 6.49
CA ASP A 115 5.46 17.85 7.53
C ASP A 115 4.45 17.51 8.64
N GLU A 116 3.52 18.43 8.94
CA GLU A 116 2.38 18.15 9.81
C GLU A 116 1.44 17.10 9.19
N GLU A 117 1.15 17.18 7.88
CA GLU A 117 0.39 16.16 7.14
C GLU A 117 1.09 14.79 7.19
N CYS A 118 2.40 14.73 6.91
CA CYS A 118 3.17 13.49 7.04
C CYS A 118 3.09 12.89 8.47
N THR A 119 3.12 13.75 9.48
CA THR A 119 3.02 13.37 10.91
C THR A 119 1.62 12.87 11.27
N LYS A 120 0.57 13.53 10.76
CA LYS A 120 -0.84 13.11 10.92
C LYS A 120 -1.11 11.76 10.28
N TYR A 121 -0.58 11.52 9.08
CA TYR A 121 -0.71 10.25 8.36
C TYR A 121 -0.08 9.08 9.15
N GLU A 122 1.13 9.29 9.67
CA GLU A 122 1.85 8.35 10.55
C GLU A 122 1.12 8.11 11.88
N ALA A 123 0.49 9.13 12.45
CA ALA A 123 -0.34 9.00 13.64
C ALA A 123 -1.61 8.20 13.34
N LYS A 124 -2.30 8.44 12.21
CA LYS A 124 -3.53 7.76 11.83
C LYS A 124 -3.31 6.27 11.56
N ILE A 125 -2.19 5.89 10.93
CA ILE A 125 -1.77 4.49 10.78
C ILE A 125 -1.67 3.80 12.16
N LYS A 126 -1.12 4.47 13.17
CA LYS A 126 -0.95 3.93 14.53
C LYS A 126 -2.26 3.89 15.32
N GLU A 127 -3.12 4.90 15.14
CA GLU A 127 -4.45 5.01 15.75
C GLU A 127 -5.31 3.78 15.42
N VAL A 128 -5.33 3.36 14.14
CA VAL A 128 -6.06 2.16 13.70
C VAL A 128 -5.31 0.84 13.96
N GLY A 129 -4.25 0.87 14.77
CA GLY A 129 -3.47 -0.31 15.16
C GLY A 129 -2.52 -0.85 14.09
N GLY A 130 -2.11 -0.04 13.11
CA GLY A 130 -1.15 -0.38 12.06
C GLY A 130 -1.75 -1.13 10.86
N ILE A 131 -0.95 -1.29 9.79
CA ILE A 131 -1.37 -1.96 8.54
C ILE A 131 -1.31 -3.49 8.70
N GLU A 132 -2.33 -4.22 8.25
CA GLU A 132 -2.37 -5.71 8.24
C GLU A 132 -1.74 -6.27 6.96
N LEU A 133 -1.98 -5.63 5.82
CA LEU A 133 -1.36 -5.98 4.54
C LEU A 133 -0.96 -4.71 3.79
N PHE A 134 0.32 -4.52 3.49
CA PHE A 134 0.78 -3.47 2.56
C PHE A 134 0.96 -4.08 1.17
N PHE A 135 0.06 -3.76 0.24
CA PHE A 135 0.23 -4.07 -1.18
C PHE A 135 1.09 -2.98 -1.84
N GLY A 136 2.09 -3.38 -2.63
CA GLY A 136 3.06 -2.47 -3.26
C GLY A 136 3.46 -2.88 -4.67
N GLY A 137 4.06 -1.93 -5.41
CA GLY A 137 4.77 -2.18 -6.66
C GLY A 137 6.28 -1.96 -6.51
N ILE A 138 7.03 -2.18 -7.59
CA ILE A 138 8.47 -1.87 -7.67
C ILE A 138 8.79 -0.96 -8.87
N GLY A 139 9.68 0.01 -8.68
CA GLY A 139 10.31 0.79 -9.74
C GLY A 139 11.33 -0.02 -10.57
N PRO A 140 11.72 0.44 -11.79
CA PRO A 140 12.78 -0.20 -12.58
C PRO A 140 14.18 -0.03 -11.95
N ASP A 141 14.30 0.92 -11.04
CA ASP A 141 15.42 1.27 -10.15
C ASP A 141 15.34 0.60 -8.77
N GLY A 142 14.30 -0.21 -8.51
CA GLY A 142 14.05 -0.84 -7.22
C GLY A 142 13.39 0.03 -6.15
N HIS A 143 12.81 1.19 -6.50
CA HIS A 143 12.01 1.96 -5.53
C HIS A 143 10.70 1.24 -5.13
N ILE A 144 10.19 1.57 -3.95
CA ILE A 144 8.85 1.24 -3.46
C ILE A 144 8.21 2.51 -2.89
N ALA A 145 6.98 2.83 -3.30
CA ALA A 145 6.48 4.21 -3.26
C ALA A 145 7.50 5.17 -3.95
N PHE A 146 7.53 6.46 -3.62
CA PHE A 146 8.63 7.35 -4.01
C PHE A 146 9.90 7.21 -3.14
N ASN A 147 10.17 6.05 -2.52
CA ASN A 147 11.46 5.78 -1.85
C ASN A 147 12.55 5.43 -2.88
N GLU A 148 12.90 6.43 -3.68
CA GLU A 148 13.93 6.38 -4.73
C GLU A 148 15.33 6.03 -4.19
N PRO A 149 16.24 5.53 -5.04
CA PRO A 149 17.62 5.21 -4.68
C PRO A 149 18.32 6.28 -3.84
N GLY A 150 18.95 5.84 -2.77
CA GLY A 150 19.57 6.70 -1.75
C GLY A 150 18.69 6.93 -0.52
N SER A 151 17.37 6.74 -0.62
CA SER A 151 16.43 6.93 0.51
C SER A 151 16.78 6.05 1.72
N SER A 152 16.78 6.63 2.92
CA SER A 152 17.06 5.88 4.15
C SER A 152 16.12 4.68 4.32
N LEU A 153 16.69 3.51 4.62
CA LEU A 153 15.91 2.30 4.91
C LEU A 153 15.15 2.38 6.24
N ALA A 154 15.45 3.37 7.09
CA ALA A 154 14.71 3.71 8.30
C ALA A 154 13.79 4.95 8.13
N SER A 155 13.50 5.36 6.89
CA SER A 155 12.68 6.55 6.61
C SER A 155 11.22 6.40 7.05
N ARG A 156 10.63 7.52 7.49
CA ARG A 156 9.19 7.72 7.74
C ARG A 156 8.52 8.44 6.56
N THR A 157 7.20 8.59 6.64
CA THR A 157 6.42 9.44 5.72
C THR A 157 6.99 10.86 5.68
N ARG A 158 7.16 11.43 4.47
CA ARG A 158 7.88 12.70 4.26
C ARG A 158 7.61 13.32 2.88
N VAL A 159 7.96 14.59 2.73
CA VAL A 159 8.22 15.24 1.43
C VAL A 159 9.42 14.57 0.73
N LYS A 160 9.30 14.31 -0.57
CA LYS A 160 10.36 13.77 -1.42
C LYS A 160 10.40 14.47 -2.78
N THR A 161 11.53 15.10 -3.11
CA THR A 161 11.83 15.54 -4.49
C THR A 161 12.07 14.33 -5.38
N LEU A 162 11.46 14.29 -6.57
CA LEU A 162 11.54 13.17 -7.51
C LEU A 162 12.81 13.23 -8.37
N ALA A 163 13.37 12.07 -8.70
CA ALA A 163 14.50 11.94 -9.60
C ALA A 163 14.09 12.18 -11.06
N MET A 164 15.04 12.63 -11.89
CA MET A 164 14.80 12.90 -13.31
C MET A 164 14.34 11.67 -14.10
N ASP A 165 14.69 10.47 -13.66
CA ASP A 165 14.25 9.22 -14.30
C ASP A 165 12.80 8.87 -13.94
N THR A 166 12.36 9.16 -12.71
CA THR A 166 10.94 9.08 -12.29
C THR A 166 10.10 10.11 -13.04
N ILE A 167 10.59 11.35 -13.17
CA ILE A 167 9.95 12.41 -13.98
C ILE A 167 9.80 11.96 -15.44
N ARG A 168 10.84 11.36 -16.03
CA ARG A 168 10.79 10.83 -17.42
C ARG A 168 9.90 9.58 -17.56
N ALA A 169 9.81 8.74 -16.53
CA ALA A 169 8.94 7.57 -16.52
C ALA A 169 7.45 7.93 -16.36
N ASN A 170 7.16 9.08 -15.74
CA ASN A 170 5.80 9.55 -15.47
C ASN A 170 5.29 10.58 -16.50
N SER A 171 6.16 11.24 -17.28
CA SER A 171 5.74 12.23 -18.30
C SER A 171 4.74 11.67 -19.32
N ARG A 172 4.78 10.36 -19.62
CA ARG A 172 3.77 9.64 -20.43
C ARG A 172 2.32 9.82 -19.97
N PHE A 173 2.09 10.10 -18.68
CA PHE A 173 0.76 10.39 -18.13
C PHE A 173 0.38 11.88 -18.30
N PHE A 174 1.37 12.76 -18.42
CA PHE A 174 1.22 14.21 -18.57
C PHE A 174 1.38 14.68 -20.04
N GLY A 175 1.11 13.79 -21.00
CA GLY A 175 1.21 14.08 -22.44
C GLY A 175 2.65 14.14 -22.96
N ASP A 176 3.51 13.24 -22.46
CA ASP A 176 4.95 13.13 -22.73
C ASP A 176 5.80 14.38 -22.37
N ASP A 177 5.20 15.33 -21.65
CA ASP A 177 5.83 16.58 -21.24
C ASP A 177 6.37 16.51 -19.81
N MET A 178 7.70 16.45 -19.66
CA MET A 178 8.38 16.44 -18.37
C MET A 178 8.17 17.72 -17.54
N SER A 179 7.80 18.85 -18.15
CA SER A 179 7.56 20.12 -17.43
C SER A 179 6.23 20.15 -16.68
N LYS A 180 5.29 19.28 -17.05
CA LYS A 180 3.98 19.13 -16.39
C LYS A 180 3.97 18.13 -15.24
N VAL A 181 5.04 17.33 -15.08
CA VAL A 181 5.15 16.34 -14.01
C VAL A 181 5.53 17.07 -12.70
N PRO A 182 4.79 16.87 -11.59
CA PRO A 182 5.17 17.46 -10.30
C PRO A 182 6.55 17.00 -9.86
N GLN A 183 7.38 17.94 -9.40
CA GLN A 183 8.78 17.68 -9.05
C GLN A 183 8.96 17.09 -7.63
N MET A 184 7.89 17.05 -6.83
CA MET A 184 7.89 16.55 -5.47
C MET A 184 6.60 15.78 -5.17
N ALA A 185 6.66 14.86 -4.22
CA ALA A 185 5.52 14.11 -3.71
C ALA A 185 5.61 13.97 -2.18
N LEU A 186 4.46 13.72 -1.54
CA LEU A 186 4.42 13.10 -0.22
C LEU A 186 4.48 11.58 -0.42
N THR A 187 5.23 10.88 0.42
CA THR A 187 5.36 9.43 0.32
C THR A 187 5.62 8.78 1.67
N VAL A 188 5.03 7.60 1.91
CA VAL A 188 5.32 6.77 3.08
C VAL A 188 6.77 6.32 3.06
N GLY A 189 7.43 6.32 4.22
CA GLY A 189 8.82 5.86 4.32
C GLY A 189 8.98 4.34 4.33
N ILE A 190 10.20 3.86 4.09
CA ILE A 190 10.52 2.42 4.11
C ILE A 190 10.15 1.78 5.45
N GLN A 191 10.42 2.43 6.58
CA GLN A 191 10.08 1.89 7.89
C GLN A 191 8.56 1.80 8.11
N THR A 192 7.79 2.74 7.56
CA THR A 192 6.31 2.74 7.52
C THR A 192 5.76 1.50 6.83
N ILE A 193 6.38 1.10 5.71
CA ILE A 193 5.98 -0.11 4.96
C ILE A 193 6.41 -1.37 5.73
N MET A 194 7.61 -1.37 6.31
CA MET A 194 8.18 -2.46 7.09
C MET A 194 7.49 -2.69 8.45
N GLU A 195 6.60 -1.80 8.88
CA GLU A 195 5.77 -1.91 10.09
C GLU A 195 4.40 -2.57 9.84
N ALA A 196 4.05 -2.88 8.59
CA ALA A 196 2.88 -3.71 8.29
C ALA A 196 3.07 -5.16 8.76
N ARG A 197 2.00 -5.87 9.15
CA ARG A 197 2.13 -7.31 9.51
C ARG A 197 2.61 -8.14 8.32
N GLU A 198 2.23 -7.78 7.10
CA GLU A 198 2.63 -8.43 5.84
C GLU A 198 2.80 -7.42 4.71
N VAL A 199 3.78 -7.67 3.83
CA VAL A 199 4.06 -6.85 2.64
C VAL A 199 4.00 -7.73 1.40
N LEU A 200 3.18 -7.34 0.42
CA LEU A 200 2.93 -8.05 -0.83
C LEU A 200 3.28 -7.15 -2.02
N ILE A 201 4.22 -7.58 -2.85
CA ILE A 201 4.71 -6.78 -3.99
C ILE A 201 4.30 -7.41 -5.32
N ILE A 202 3.88 -6.60 -6.28
CA ILE A 202 3.76 -6.99 -7.69
C ILE A 202 4.91 -6.41 -8.53
N ALA A 203 5.55 -7.25 -9.36
CA ALA A 203 6.54 -6.80 -10.33
C ALA A 203 6.36 -7.55 -11.66
N THR A 204 6.05 -6.82 -12.73
CA THR A 204 5.68 -7.40 -14.03
C THR A 204 6.42 -6.78 -15.21
N GLY A 205 6.81 -7.62 -16.16
CA GLY A 205 7.53 -7.28 -17.37
C GLY A 205 9.04 -7.08 -17.19
N ALA A 206 9.79 -7.31 -18.28
CA ALA A 206 11.26 -7.28 -18.32
C ALA A 206 11.89 -5.98 -17.77
N SER A 207 11.18 -4.85 -17.81
CA SER A 207 11.60 -3.58 -17.21
C SER A 207 11.90 -3.63 -15.70
N LYS A 208 11.48 -4.68 -15.01
CA LYS A 208 11.66 -4.87 -13.56
C LYS A 208 12.76 -5.88 -13.19
N SER A 209 13.35 -6.56 -14.17
CA SER A 209 14.22 -7.72 -13.92
C SER A 209 15.49 -7.38 -13.13
N VAL A 210 16.20 -6.32 -13.50
CA VAL A 210 17.38 -5.83 -12.78
C VAL A 210 17.02 -5.49 -11.34
N ALA A 211 15.94 -4.74 -11.12
CA ALA A 211 15.48 -4.37 -9.78
C ALA A 211 15.10 -5.60 -8.93
N LEU A 212 14.45 -6.61 -9.52
CA LEU A 212 14.14 -7.87 -8.85
C LEU A 212 15.40 -8.65 -8.48
N GLN A 213 16.40 -8.72 -9.37
CA GLN A 213 17.72 -9.32 -9.08
C GLN A 213 18.40 -8.62 -7.90
N LYS A 214 18.42 -7.28 -7.88
CA LYS A 214 19.05 -6.53 -6.76
C LYS A 214 18.28 -6.67 -5.45
N ALA A 215 16.95 -6.80 -5.49
CA ALA A 215 16.12 -7.01 -4.30
C ALA A 215 16.22 -8.43 -3.72
N ILE A 216 16.49 -9.46 -4.54
CA ILE A 216 16.46 -10.88 -4.12
C ILE A 216 17.85 -11.53 -4.01
N GLU A 217 18.75 -11.23 -4.95
CA GLU A 217 20.11 -11.82 -5.00
C GLU A 217 21.20 -10.84 -4.55
N GLY A 218 20.91 -9.53 -4.54
CA GLY A 218 21.76 -8.51 -3.90
C GLY A 218 21.64 -8.51 -2.38
N GLY A 219 22.57 -7.84 -1.69
CA GLY A 219 22.41 -7.53 -0.26
C GLY A 219 21.57 -6.27 -0.04
N VAL A 220 21.00 -6.15 1.17
CA VAL A 220 20.24 -4.96 1.63
C VAL A 220 21.01 -3.66 1.34
N ASN A 221 20.42 -2.77 0.55
CA ASN A 221 21.08 -1.58 0.02
C ASN A 221 20.08 -0.45 -0.27
N HIS A 222 20.35 0.76 0.23
CA HIS A 222 19.50 1.94 0.01
C HIS A 222 19.43 2.42 -1.45
N MET A 223 20.32 1.94 -2.35
CA MET A 223 20.22 2.18 -3.79
C MET A 223 19.18 1.30 -4.49
N TRP A 224 18.67 0.26 -3.83
CA TRP A 224 17.65 -0.67 -4.34
C TRP A 224 16.67 -0.93 -3.20
N THR A 225 15.83 0.07 -2.87
CA THR A 225 15.18 0.14 -1.56
C THR A 225 14.28 -1.05 -1.23
N LEU A 226 13.68 -1.72 -2.23
CA LEU A 226 12.93 -2.97 -2.04
C LEU A 226 13.75 -4.11 -1.40
N SER A 227 15.09 -4.07 -1.46
CA SER A 227 15.96 -5.02 -0.76
C SER A 227 15.75 -5.03 0.76
N CYS A 228 15.10 -4.01 1.35
CA CYS A 228 14.68 -4.01 2.74
C CYS A 228 13.79 -5.22 3.10
N LEU A 229 13.02 -5.76 2.15
CA LEU A 229 12.09 -6.87 2.36
C LEU A 229 12.79 -8.20 2.70
N GLN A 230 14.11 -8.29 2.52
CA GLN A 230 14.92 -9.40 3.05
C GLN A 230 14.87 -9.47 4.58
N MET A 231 14.65 -8.32 5.25
CA MET A 231 14.53 -8.20 6.71
C MET A 231 13.08 -8.32 7.20
N HIS A 232 12.09 -8.36 6.31
CA HIS A 232 10.68 -8.38 6.69
C HIS A 232 10.20 -9.81 6.99
N PRO A 233 9.55 -10.08 8.15
CA PRO A 233 9.17 -11.44 8.54
C PRO A 233 8.12 -12.07 7.61
N TYR A 234 7.23 -11.26 7.04
CA TYR A 234 6.14 -11.69 6.13
C TYR A 234 6.15 -10.87 4.84
N ALA A 235 7.24 -10.96 4.06
CA ALA A 235 7.28 -10.41 2.70
C ALA A 235 7.01 -11.47 1.64
N ALA A 236 6.19 -11.13 0.64
CA ALA A 236 5.95 -11.92 -0.56
C ALA A 236 6.06 -11.03 -1.82
N ILE A 237 6.75 -11.51 -2.85
CA ILE A 237 6.86 -10.85 -4.14
C ILE A 237 6.21 -11.75 -5.19
N VAL A 238 5.29 -11.23 -5.99
CA VAL A 238 4.57 -11.94 -7.06
C VAL A 238 4.98 -11.34 -8.40
N VAL A 239 5.42 -12.20 -9.32
CA VAL A 239 6.06 -11.78 -10.57
C VAL A 239 5.62 -12.61 -11.77
N ASP A 240 5.72 -12.05 -12.97
CA ASP A 240 5.68 -12.82 -14.21
C ASP A 240 7.07 -13.39 -14.57
N GLU A 241 7.13 -14.31 -15.55
CA GLU A 241 8.41 -14.90 -16.00
C GLU A 241 9.38 -13.82 -16.55
N ASP A 242 8.86 -12.81 -17.26
CA ASP A 242 9.65 -11.70 -17.83
C ASP A 242 10.39 -10.87 -16.77
N ALA A 243 9.75 -10.60 -15.63
CA ALA A 243 10.41 -9.95 -14.51
C ALA A 243 11.53 -10.82 -13.89
N THR A 244 11.66 -12.10 -14.24
CA THR A 244 12.73 -13.00 -13.73
C THR A 244 13.95 -13.12 -14.64
N LEU A 245 13.99 -12.44 -15.80
CA LEU A 245 15.06 -12.61 -16.81
C LEU A 245 16.50 -12.40 -16.30
N GLU A 246 16.69 -11.58 -15.27
CA GLU A 246 17.99 -11.28 -14.64
C GLU A 246 18.26 -12.13 -13.38
N LEU A 247 17.32 -12.99 -12.95
CA LEU A 247 17.54 -13.92 -11.84
C LEU A 247 18.34 -15.13 -12.30
N GLN A 248 19.15 -15.69 -11.41
CA GLN A 248 19.80 -16.97 -11.69
C GLN A 248 18.75 -18.07 -11.87
N VAL A 249 18.96 -18.93 -12.87
CA VAL A 249 18.13 -20.13 -13.13
C VAL A 249 18.01 -21.01 -11.87
N LYS A 250 19.01 -21.00 -10.98
CA LYS A 250 18.98 -21.69 -9.69
C LYS A 250 17.97 -21.05 -8.72
N THR A 251 17.93 -19.73 -8.63
CA THR A 251 16.99 -18.95 -7.79
C THR A 251 15.55 -19.16 -8.24
N VAL A 252 15.29 -19.07 -9.55
CA VAL A 252 13.98 -19.35 -10.15
C VAL A 252 13.52 -20.78 -9.85
N LYS A 253 14.40 -21.78 -10.01
CA LYS A 253 14.10 -23.18 -9.68
C LYS A 253 13.86 -23.40 -8.18
N TYR A 254 14.66 -22.76 -7.32
CA TYR A 254 14.53 -22.83 -5.86
C TYR A 254 13.13 -22.37 -5.40
N PHE A 255 12.71 -21.16 -5.76
CA PHE A 255 11.40 -20.65 -5.35
C PHE A 255 10.22 -21.41 -5.99
N LYS A 256 10.30 -21.78 -7.29
CA LYS A 256 9.28 -22.65 -7.90
C LYS A 256 9.17 -24.01 -7.22
N SER A 257 10.27 -24.56 -6.69
CA SER A 257 10.25 -25.82 -5.93
C SER A 257 9.63 -25.67 -4.53
N ILE A 258 9.90 -24.56 -3.84
CA ILE A 258 9.34 -24.29 -2.50
C ILE A 258 7.83 -24.09 -2.57
N GLU A 259 7.34 -23.24 -3.47
CA GLU A 259 5.90 -23.02 -3.63
C GLU A 259 5.17 -24.32 -4.03
N LYS A 260 5.78 -25.15 -4.89
CA LYS A 260 5.23 -26.48 -5.24
C LYS A 260 5.15 -27.42 -4.03
N VAL A 261 6.17 -27.46 -3.18
CA VAL A 261 6.18 -28.30 -1.97
C VAL A 261 5.21 -27.78 -0.91
N GLY A 262 5.07 -26.46 -0.77
CA GLY A 262 4.10 -25.83 0.13
C GLY A 262 2.66 -26.15 -0.28
N LEU A 263 2.29 -25.83 -1.51
CA LEU A 263 0.96 -26.14 -2.08
C LEU A 263 0.66 -27.64 -2.01
N GLY A 264 1.62 -28.50 -2.37
CA GLY A 264 1.50 -29.96 -2.30
C GLY A 264 1.36 -30.55 -0.88
N ARG A 265 1.46 -29.72 0.17
CA ARG A 265 1.22 -30.08 1.58
C ARG A 265 0.09 -29.28 2.23
N GLY A 266 -0.63 -28.45 1.46
CA GLY A 266 -1.62 -27.52 2.02
C GLY A 266 -1.02 -26.45 2.93
N PHE A 267 0.29 -26.15 2.80
CA PHE A 267 0.94 -25.12 3.59
C PHE A 267 0.65 -23.72 3.03
N GLU A 268 0.00 -22.91 3.85
CA GLU A 268 -0.22 -21.48 3.62
C GLU A 268 0.58 -20.70 4.66
N GLN A 269 1.28 -19.63 4.27
CA GLN A 269 1.95 -18.75 5.22
C GLN A 269 0.92 -17.88 5.95
N LYS A 270 0.44 -18.35 7.09
CA LYS A 270 -0.51 -17.62 7.95
C LYS A 270 0.25 -16.74 8.94
N ILE A 271 -0.09 -15.45 9.00
CA ILE A 271 0.40 -14.57 10.08
C ILE A 271 -0.14 -15.11 11.42
N PRO A 272 0.73 -15.39 12.42
CA PRO A 272 0.33 -15.81 13.75
C PRO A 272 -0.63 -14.81 14.40
N LEU A 273 -1.68 -15.33 15.06
CA LEU A 273 -2.72 -14.50 15.70
C LEU A 273 -2.15 -13.42 16.63
N ARG A 274 -1.04 -13.70 17.33
CA ARG A 274 -0.34 -12.77 18.23
C ARG A 274 0.23 -11.52 17.55
N LEU A 275 0.39 -11.49 16.23
CA LEU A 275 0.83 -10.32 15.46
C LEU A 275 -0.34 -9.51 14.87
N ARG A 276 -1.54 -10.10 14.78
CA ARG A 276 -2.74 -9.37 14.33
C ARG A 276 -3.22 -8.42 15.41
N THR A 277 -3.31 -8.90 16.65
CA THR A 277 -3.66 -8.09 17.82
C THR A 277 -2.49 -7.20 18.23
N TRP A 278 -2.45 -5.96 17.72
CA TRP A 278 -1.76 -4.91 18.43
C TRP A 278 -2.53 -4.67 19.74
N SER A 279 -1.86 -4.80 20.88
CA SER A 279 -2.47 -4.46 22.17
C SER A 279 -2.67 -2.96 22.22
N LEU A 280 -3.93 -2.49 22.13
CA LEU A 280 -4.27 -1.10 22.43
C LEU A 280 -3.90 -0.70 23.87
N THR A 281 -3.63 -1.68 24.75
CA THR A 281 -3.04 -1.43 26.06
C THR A 281 -1.51 -1.40 26.02
N SER A 282 -0.98 -0.20 26.28
CA SER A 282 0.38 0.13 26.76
C SER A 282 1.55 0.23 25.75
N PRO A 283 2.15 1.42 25.55
CA PRO A 283 3.57 1.52 25.17
C PRO A 283 4.49 1.05 26.32
N PRO A 284 5.80 0.85 26.09
CA PRO A 284 6.74 0.52 27.17
C PRO A 284 6.75 1.62 28.23
N GLN A 285 6.50 1.24 29.49
CA GLN A 285 6.40 2.16 30.62
C GLN A 285 7.75 2.82 30.93
N THR A 286 7.79 4.15 30.89
CA THR A 286 8.80 4.95 31.59
C THR A 286 8.29 5.27 33.01
N PRO A 287 9.17 5.50 34.00
CA PRO A 287 8.75 5.57 35.41
C PRO A 287 7.93 6.82 35.77
N ASP A 288 7.01 6.63 36.71
CA ASP A 288 6.04 7.57 37.27
C ASP A 288 6.38 9.08 37.26
N ALA A 289 5.45 9.86 36.66
CA ALA A 289 5.12 11.22 37.08
C ALA A 289 3.59 11.31 37.28
N LYS A 290 3.13 12.07 38.28
CA LYS A 290 1.78 11.92 38.89
C LYS A 290 0.95 13.21 38.83
N ILE A 291 -0.38 13.05 38.67
CA ILE A 291 -1.44 14.06 38.92
C ILE A 291 -1.47 15.16 37.80
N MET A 292 -2.60 15.66 37.27
CA MET A 292 -3.96 15.85 37.77
C MET A 292 -5.06 15.76 36.67
N SER A 293 -6.35 15.75 37.04
CA SER A 293 -7.54 15.97 36.19
C SER A 293 -8.45 17.05 36.86
N PRO A 294 -9.57 17.60 36.29
CA PRO A 294 -10.80 16.80 36.01
C PRO A 294 -11.84 17.33 34.94
N LEU A 295 -12.72 16.42 34.42
CA LEU A 295 -14.19 16.59 34.18
C LEU A 295 -14.74 17.62 33.12
N LEU A 296 -15.96 17.56 32.50
CA LEU A 296 -17.25 16.82 32.62
C LEU A 296 -18.05 16.73 31.25
N GLU A 297 -19.01 15.78 31.13
CA GLU A 297 -20.34 15.74 30.42
C GLU A 297 -20.53 16.23 28.95
N ASP A 298 -21.10 15.47 27.98
CA ASP A 298 -22.50 14.96 27.70
C ASP A 298 -23.44 15.95 26.95
N SER A 299 -24.40 15.61 26.05
CA SER A 299 -24.89 14.32 25.46
C SER A 299 -25.88 14.54 24.24
N LEU A 300 -26.46 13.45 23.69
CA LEU A 300 -27.71 13.29 22.86
C LEU A 300 -27.67 13.26 21.29
N VAL A 301 -28.81 12.82 20.70
CA VAL A 301 -29.01 12.03 19.43
C VAL A 301 -30.31 12.51 18.70
N GLU A 302 -30.52 12.46 17.36
CA GLU A 302 -31.15 11.36 16.56
C GLU A 302 -31.25 11.67 15.02
N LEU A 303 -32.08 10.96 14.24
CA LEU A 303 -31.99 10.68 12.77
C LEU A 303 -33.26 11.16 11.98
N THR A 304 -33.52 11.07 10.64
CA THR A 304 -32.97 10.58 9.33
C THR A 304 -33.87 11.17 8.17
N PRO A 305 -33.82 10.84 6.84
CA PRO A 305 -32.80 10.31 5.91
C PRO A 305 -32.69 11.05 4.53
N ASP A 306 -31.84 10.52 3.63
CA ASP A 306 -31.86 10.47 2.13
C ASP A 306 -32.40 11.60 1.21
N ASN A 307 -31.50 12.08 0.33
CA ASN A 307 -31.75 12.20 -1.13
C ASN A 307 -30.43 12.04 -1.93
N MET A 308 -30.50 11.49 -3.15
CA MET A 308 -29.36 10.92 -3.90
C MET A 308 -28.38 11.95 -4.49
N SER A 309 -28.73 13.24 -4.54
CA SER A 309 -27.87 14.32 -5.02
C SER A 309 -26.85 14.84 -4.00
N SER A 310 -27.02 14.49 -2.72
CA SER A 310 -26.30 15.11 -1.57
C SER A 310 -24.80 14.78 -1.45
N ARG A 311 -24.30 13.74 -2.13
CA ARG A 311 -23.00 13.11 -1.83
C ARG A 311 -21.79 13.69 -2.60
N MET A 312 -21.97 14.76 -3.37
CA MET A 312 -20.88 15.49 -4.05
C MET A 312 -20.49 16.79 -3.34
N ASP A 313 -21.38 17.39 -2.54
CA ASP A 313 -21.12 18.66 -1.83
C ASP A 313 -20.61 18.48 -0.40
N SER A 314 -20.59 17.25 0.13
CA SER A 314 -20.09 16.91 1.47
C SER A 314 -18.55 16.84 1.58
N TRP A 315 -17.83 17.19 0.52
CA TRP A 315 -16.37 17.22 0.49
C TRP A 315 -15.88 18.66 0.72
N PRO A 316 -14.89 18.90 1.60
CA PRO A 316 -14.36 20.25 1.82
C PRO A 316 -13.71 20.79 0.53
N LYS A 317 -14.29 21.85 -0.02
CA LYS A 317 -13.82 22.50 -1.26
C LYS A 317 -12.76 23.57 -0.96
N VAL A 318 -11.52 23.13 -0.78
CA VAL A 318 -10.29 23.91 -1.00
C VAL A 318 -9.30 23.01 -1.72
#